data_AF-A0A7R9UV35-F1
#
_entry.id   AF-A0A7R9UV35-F1
#
_cell.length_a   1.000
_cell.length_b   1.000
_cell.length_c   1.000
_cell.angle_alpha   90.00
_cell.angle_beta   90.00
_cell.angle_gamma   90.00
#
_symmetry.space_group_name_H-M   'P 1'
#
loop_
_entity.id
_entity.type
_entity.pdbx_description
1 polymer ?
#
loop_
_entity_poly.entity_id
_entity_poly.type
_entity_poly.pdbx_seq_one_letter_code
_entity_poly.pdbx_strand_id
1 'polypeptide(L)'
;RREFPGMSKRAGAPPPGLEVGVLVEATPHELKGCWFEAEVLELVGGDALLAFTTRVTDDGQGPLQEWHRTRDLRWLPPDEPMDDFPARLDRADRCDMRFEDGWWDCTVVTIHPDPDGGATEYVLRPTHYSEKHRVRAEQMRPPWVWRNDEWSLSYNSKARQVERYGPPAAPRR
;
A
#
# COMPACT_ATOMS: atom_id res chain seq x y z
N ARG A 1 2.69 14.68 29.22
CA ARG A 1 2.56 13.97 27.92
C ARG A 1 3.96 13.76 27.39
N ARG A 2 4.36 12.52 27.07
CA ARG A 2 5.60 12.30 26.31
C ARG A 2 5.28 12.63 24.86
N GLU A 3 6.06 13.50 24.23
CA GLU A 3 5.96 13.81 22.81
C GLU A 3 7.02 12.97 22.08
N PHE A 4 6.60 12.24 21.04
CA PHE A 4 7.50 11.47 20.20
C PHE A 4 7.58 12.08 18.80
N PRO A 5 8.72 11.95 18.09
CA PRO A 5 8.81 12.36 16.69
C PRO A 5 7.68 11.70 15.87
N GLY A 6 6.98 12.50 15.05
CA GLY A 6 5.85 12.04 14.23
C GLY A 6 4.46 12.22 14.86
N MET A 7 4.38 12.35 16.19
CA MET A 7 3.11 12.44 16.92
C MET A 7 2.36 13.76 16.66
N SER A 8 1.04 13.69 16.48
CA SER A 8 0.17 14.85 16.34
C SER A 8 0.03 15.61 17.65
N LYS A 9 0.16 16.95 17.58
CA LYS A 9 -0.17 17.85 18.70
C LYS A 9 -1.69 17.94 18.96
N ARG A 10 -2.52 17.47 18.04
CA ARG A 10 -3.99 17.47 18.16
C ARG A 10 -4.50 16.07 18.49
N ALA A 11 -5.29 15.96 19.55
CA ALA A 11 -6.02 14.75 19.85
C ALA A 11 -7.08 14.50 18.77
N GLY A 12 -6.91 13.41 18.01
CA GLY A 12 -7.97 12.78 17.23
C GLY A 12 -8.42 11.51 17.93
N ALA A 13 -9.60 10.99 17.59
CA ALA A 13 -9.93 9.60 17.88
C ALA A 13 -9.36 8.71 16.77
N PRO A 14 -8.94 7.47 17.08
CA PRO A 14 -8.59 6.50 16.05
C PRO A 14 -9.82 6.16 15.19
N PRO A 15 -9.62 5.77 13.92
CA PRO A 15 -10.71 5.31 13.05
C PRO A 15 -11.38 4.05 13.64
N PRO A 16 -12.68 3.84 13.36
CA PRO A 16 -13.39 2.66 13.84
C PRO A 16 -12.68 1.34 13.47
N GLY A 17 -12.58 0.43 14.43
CA GLY A 17 -11.95 -0.88 14.25
C GLY A 17 -10.42 -0.90 14.37
N LEU A 18 -9.76 0.27 14.44
CA LEU A 18 -8.31 0.33 14.66
C LEU A 18 -7.98 0.06 16.12
N GLU A 19 -7.34 -1.09 16.34
CA GLU A 19 -7.00 -1.61 17.66
C GLU A 19 -5.55 -2.13 17.65
N VAL A 20 -4.97 -2.26 18.84
CA VAL A 20 -3.64 -2.88 19.02
C VAL A 20 -3.69 -4.33 18.54
N GLY A 21 -2.64 -4.76 17.84
CA GLY A 21 -2.50 -6.09 17.24
C GLY A 21 -3.10 -6.24 15.85
N VAL A 22 -3.76 -5.21 15.30
CA VAL A 22 -4.29 -5.27 13.93
C VAL A 22 -3.20 -4.90 12.91
N LEU A 23 -3.21 -5.59 11.77
CA LEU A 23 -2.36 -5.30 10.62
C LEU A 23 -2.95 -4.18 9.76
N VAL A 24 -2.08 -3.27 9.35
CA VAL A 24 -2.35 -2.13 8.46
C VAL A 24 -1.24 -2.04 7.42
N GLU A 25 -1.44 -1.25 6.37
CA GLU A 25 -0.34 -0.76 5.54
C GLU A 25 -0.02 0.70 5.86
N ALA A 26 1.26 1.02 5.92
CA ALA A 26 1.79 2.38 6.10
C ALA A 26 3.04 2.61 5.23
N THR A 27 3.40 3.88 5.04
CA THR A 27 4.63 4.27 4.36
C THR A 27 5.70 4.59 5.41
N PRO A 28 6.84 3.87 5.48
CA PRO A 28 7.96 4.26 6.34
C PRO A 28 8.38 5.72 6.09
N HIS A 29 8.75 6.47 7.13
CA HIS A 29 8.97 7.92 7.01
C HIS A 29 10.06 8.30 6.00
N GLU A 30 11.04 7.44 5.76
CA GLU A 30 12.14 7.64 4.84
C GLU A 30 11.76 7.41 3.37
N LEU A 31 10.59 6.82 3.11
CA LEU A 31 10.12 6.46 1.77
C LEU A 31 8.88 7.25 1.36
N LYS A 32 8.58 7.29 0.07
CA LYS A 32 7.39 7.97 -0.46
C LYS A 32 6.68 7.11 -1.50
N GLY A 33 5.36 7.01 -1.37
CA GLY A 33 4.53 6.29 -2.34
C GLY A 33 4.75 4.78 -2.34
N CYS A 34 5.18 4.22 -1.21
CA CYS A 34 5.24 2.78 -1.00
C CYS A 34 4.46 2.40 0.25
N TRP A 35 3.97 1.17 0.30
CA TRP A 35 3.15 0.65 1.39
C TRP A 35 3.77 -0.64 1.90
N PHE A 36 3.97 -0.69 3.21
CA PHE A 36 4.49 -1.84 3.93
C PHE A 36 3.48 -2.26 4.97
N GLU A 37 3.32 -3.56 5.14
CA GLU A 37 2.52 -4.13 6.21
C GLU A 37 3.17 -3.81 7.57
N ALA A 38 2.35 -3.46 8.54
CA ALA A 38 2.76 -3.16 9.89
C ALA A 38 1.68 -3.54 10.91
N GLU A 39 2.11 -3.94 12.10
CA GLU A 39 1.24 -4.20 13.24
C GLU A 39 1.12 -2.95 14.12
N VAL A 40 -0.10 -2.64 14.58
CA VAL A 40 -0.34 -1.57 15.55
C VAL A 40 0.08 -2.04 16.95
N LEU A 41 1.14 -1.44 17.51
CA LEU A 41 1.63 -1.75 18.85
C LEU A 41 0.99 -0.89 19.95
N GLU A 42 0.73 0.38 19.65
CA GLU A 42 0.18 1.33 20.62
C GLU A 42 -0.73 2.35 19.91
N LEU A 43 -1.78 2.80 20.61
CA LEU A 43 -2.67 3.88 20.15
C LEU A 43 -2.72 4.98 21.20
N VAL A 44 -2.34 6.20 20.82
CA VAL A 44 -2.38 7.36 21.70
C VAL A 44 -3.03 8.54 20.98
N GLY A 45 -4.32 8.76 21.27
CA GLY A 45 -5.09 9.78 20.59
C GLY A 45 -5.23 9.48 19.10
N GLY A 46 -4.69 10.37 18.25
CA GLY A 46 -4.78 10.27 16.78
C GLY A 46 -3.55 9.65 16.13
N ASP A 47 -2.69 9.01 16.93
CA ASP A 47 -1.41 8.45 16.49
C ASP A 47 -1.30 6.98 16.91
N ALA A 48 -0.60 6.20 16.10
CA ALA A 48 -0.32 4.78 16.31
C ALA A 48 1.19 4.52 16.26
N LEU A 49 1.72 3.75 17.20
CA LEU A 49 3.04 3.16 17.07
C LEU A 49 2.90 1.89 16.24
N LEU A 50 3.65 1.79 15.16
CA LEU A 50 3.65 0.64 14.27
C LEU A 50 4.94 -0.16 14.42
N ALA A 51 4.88 -1.47 14.19
CA ALA A 51 6.03 -2.30 13.86
C ALA A 51 5.87 -2.86 12.45
N PHE A 52 6.77 -2.48 11.54
CA PHE A 52 6.75 -2.99 10.18
C PHE A 52 7.17 -4.46 10.14
N THR A 53 6.43 -5.29 9.40
CA THR A 53 6.60 -6.75 9.43
C THR A 53 7.84 -7.23 8.66
N THR A 54 8.25 -6.48 7.63
CA THR A 54 9.41 -6.83 6.77
C THR A 54 10.56 -5.82 6.85
N ARG A 55 10.41 -4.72 7.60
CA ARG A 55 11.47 -3.71 7.78
C ARG A 55 12.12 -3.87 9.14
N VAL A 56 13.44 -3.77 9.18
CA VAL A 56 14.24 -3.87 10.41
C VAL A 56 14.97 -2.56 10.68
N THR A 57 15.40 -2.37 11.93
CA THR A 57 16.31 -1.30 12.34
C THR A 57 17.68 -1.45 11.66
N ASP A 58 18.46 -0.36 11.60
CA ASP A 58 19.79 -0.35 10.96
C ASP A 58 20.78 -1.37 11.56
N ASP A 59 20.61 -1.70 12.84
CA ASP A 59 21.39 -2.72 13.56
C ASP A 59 20.84 -4.15 13.38
N GLY A 60 19.73 -4.30 12.66
CA GLY A 60 19.05 -5.57 12.39
C GLY A 60 18.50 -6.28 13.63
N GLN A 61 18.44 -5.61 14.79
CA GLN A 61 18.06 -6.25 16.06
C GLN A 61 16.55 -6.37 16.28
N GLY A 62 15.73 -5.71 15.46
CA GLY A 62 14.28 -5.79 15.58
C GLY A 62 13.55 -5.13 14.43
N PRO A 63 12.21 -5.23 14.43
CA PRO A 63 11.38 -4.55 13.45
C PRO A 63 11.55 -3.03 13.56
N LEU A 64 11.51 -2.35 12.43
CA LEU A 64 11.44 -0.89 12.39
C LEU A 64 10.13 -0.46 13.05
N GLN A 65 10.22 0.42 14.06
CA GLN A 65 9.07 0.98 14.75
C GLN A 65 8.95 2.47 14.55
N GLU A 66 7.77 2.94 14.17
CA GLU A 66 7.52 4.35 13.87
C GLU A 66 6.13 4.81 14.34
N TRP A 67 6.06 6.06 14.79
CA TRP A 67 4.79 6.72 15.08
C TRP A 67 4.18 7.29 13.81
N HIS A 68 2.98 6.84 13.47
CA HIS A 68 2.20 7.31 12.34
C HIS A 68 0.89 7.93 12.80
N ARG A 69 0.34 8.88 12.04
CA ARG A 69 -1.03 9.36 12.29
C ARG A 69 -2.00 8.29 11.83
N THR A 70 -3.03 8.02 12.61
CA THR A 70 -4.02 6.98 12.30
C THR A 70 -4.75 7.21 10.98
N ARG A 71 -4.88 8.47 10.55
CA ARG A 71 -5.48 8.87 9.25
C ARG A 71 -4.58 8.64 8.03
N ASP A 72 -3.28 8.46 8.25
CA ASP A 72 -2.29 8.23 7.19
C ASP A 72 -2.08 6.69 6.99
N LEU A 73 -2.71 5.87 7.84
CA LEU A 73 -2.79 4.41 7.72
C LEU A 73 -3.89 3.99 6.74
N ARG A 74 -3.75 2.79 6.19
CA ARG A 74 -4.85 2.07 5.53
C ARG A 74 -4.90 0.64 6.03
N TRP A 75 -6.06 0.00 5.96
CA TRP A 75 -6.14 -1.44 6.20
C TRP A 75 -5.30 -2.22 5.18
N LEU A 76 -5.21 -3.54 5.35
CA LEU A 76 -4.76 -4.38 4.25
C LEU A 76 -5.77 -4.29 3.10
N PRO A 77 -5.30 -4.09 1.85
CA PRO A 77 -6.19 -4.11 0.70
C PRO A 77 -6.81 -5.49 0.51
N PRO A 78 -7.95 -5.60 -0.20
CA PRO A 78 -8.57 -6.88 -0.48
C PRO A 78 -7.60 -7.85 -1.17
N ASP A 79 -7.64 -9.11 -0.75
CA ASP A 79 -6.81 -10.19 -1.30
C ASP A 79 -7.19 -10.54 -2.73
N GLU A 80 -8.45 -10.29 -3.13
CA GLU A 80 -8.99 -10.70 -4.43
C GLU A 80 -8.13 -10.13 -5.56
N PRO A 81 -7.34 -10.98 -6.23
CA PRO A 81 -6.83 -10.63 -7.53
C PRO A 81 -8.07 -10.56 -8.41
N MET A 82 -8.27 -9.43 -9.07
CA MET A 82 -8.99 -9.49 -10.33
C MET A 82 -8.05 -10.31 -11.22
N ASP A 83 -8.32 -11.60 -11.43
CA ASP A 83 -7.46 -12.51 -12.21
C ASP A 83 -7.13 -11.93 -13.61
N ASP A 84 -7.96 -11.01 -14.10
CA ASP A 84 -7.80 -10.27 -15.35
C ASP A 84 -7.14 -8.88 -15.19
N PHE A 85 -6.75 -8.44 -13.99
CA PHE A 85 -6.18 -7.11 -13.74
C PHE A 85 -4.99 -6.77 -14.64
N PRO A 86 -3.95 -7.63 -14.78
CA PRO A 86 -2.81 -7.31 -15.64
C PRO A 86 -3.25 -7.14 -17.10
N ALA A 87 -4.16 -8.00 -17.56
CA ALA A 87 -4.72 -7.94 -18.92
C ALA A 87 -5.59 -6.70 -19.16
N ARG A 88 -6.05 -6.04 -18.10
CA ARG A 88 -6.85 -4.81 -18.14
C ARG A 88 -6.02 -3.52 -18.16
N LEU A 89 -4.71 -3.59 -17.88
CA LEU A 89 -3.85 -2.41 -17.83
C LEU A 89 -3.55 -1.85 -19.22
N ASP A 90 -3.54 -0.52 -19.31
CA ASP A 90 -3.00 0.21 -20.45
C ASP A 90 -1.81 1.06 -20.03
N ARG A 91 -1.06 1.58 -21.01
CA ARG A 91 -0.03 2.58 -20.78
C ARG A 91 -0.60 3.78 -20.04
N ALA A 92 0.19 4.30 -19.11
CA ALA A 92 -0.18 5.35 -18.18
C ALA A 92 -1.19 4.97 -17.09
N ASP A 93 -1.74 3.75 -17.03
CA ASP A 93 -2.51 3.32 -15.86
C ASP A 93 -1.66 3.22 -14.60
N ARG A 94 -2.32 3.33 -13.44
CA ARG A 94 -1.70 3.13 -12.13
C ARG A 94 -1.80 1.67 -11.71
N CYS A 95 -0.81 1.23 -10.95
CA CYS A 95 -0.76 -0.06 -10.29
C CYS A 95 0.19 0.02 -9.08
N ASP A 96 0.08 -0.93 -8.17
CA ASP A 96 1.10 -1.13 -7.14
C ASP A 96 2.06 -2.25 -7.60
N MET A 97 3.36 -2.06 -7.40
CA MET A 97 4.42 -3.02 -7.74
C MET A 97 5.10 -3.53 -6.47
N ARG A 98 5.28 -4.84 -6.32
CA ARG A 98 6.08 -5.43 -5.25
C ARG A 98 7.58 -5.31 -5.58
N PHE A 99 8.31 -4.58 -4.73
CA PHE A 99 9.76 -4.45 -4.81
C PHE A 99 10.33 -4.16 -3.42
N GLU A 100 11.44 -4.84 -3.05
CA GLU A 100 12.06 -4.73 -1.72
C GLU A 100 11.04 -4.82 -0.56
N ASP A 101 10.21 -5.86 -0.61
CA ASP A 101 9.16 -6.16 0.37
C ASP A 101 8.01 -5.14 0.50
N GLY A 102 8.07 -4.01 -0.22
CA GLY A 102 7.04 -2.98 -0.24
C GLY A 102 6.18 -3.01 -1.51
N TRP A 103 4.99 -2.41 -1.43
CA TRP A 103 4.13 -2.12 -2.57
C TRP A 103 4.27 -0.68 -3.01
N TRP A 104 4.85 -0.45 -4.18
CA TRP A 104 5.17 0.86 -4.72
C TRP A 104 4.10 1.33 -5.69
N ASP A 105 3.53 2.51 -5.45
CA ASP A 105 2.64 3.17 -6.40
C ASP A 105 3.42 3.49 -7.68
N CYS A 106 2.94 2.94 -8.79
CA CYS A 106 3.60 3.01 -10.08
C CYS A 106 2.66 3.47 -11.19
N THR A 107 3.26 3.92 -12.28
CA THR A 107 2.60 4.12 -13.57
C THR A 107 3.16 3.13 -14.59
N VAL A 108 2.28 2.51 -15.38
CA VAL A 108 2.66 1.65 -16.50
C VAL A 108 3.29 2.50 -17.62
N VAL A 109 4.52 2.20 -18.00
CA VAL A 109 5.25 2.91 -19.07
C VAL A 109 5.08 2.19 -20.40
N THR A 110 5.32 0.88 -20.39
CA THR A 110 5.27 0.00 -21.56
C THR A 110 4.78 -1.38 -21.15
N ILE A 111 4.05 -2.04 -22.05
CA ILE A 111 3.61 -3.43 -21.94
C ILE A 111 4.27 -4.20 -23.08
N HIS A 112 4.89 -5.34 -22.77
CA HIS A 112 5.56 -6.22 -23.70
C HIS A 112 4.85 -7.58 -23.69
N PRO A 113 3.83 -7.78 -24.53
CA PRO A 113 3.24 -9.09 -24.76
C PRO A 113 4.29 -10.02 -25.37
N ASP A 114 4.27 -11.27 -24.96
CA ASP A 114 5.09 -12.30 -25.58
C ASP A 114 4.38 -12.80 -26.87
N PRO A 115 5.04 -12.69 -28.05
CA PRO A 115 4.41 -13.05 -29.33
C PRO A 115 4.17 -14.55 -29.48
N ASP A 116 4.87 -15.38 -28.72
CA ASP A 116 4.79 -16.85 -28.75
C ASP A 116 3.87 -17.39 -27.65
N GLY A 117 3.16 -16.50 -26.93
CA GLY A 117 2.22 -16.86 -25.87
C GLY A 117 2.85 -17.02 -24.48
N GLY A 118 4.09 -16.58 -24.29
CA GLY A 118 4.74 -16.49 -22.99
C GLY A 118 4.15 -15.40 -22.07
N ALA A 119 4.80 -15.18 -20.92
CA ALA A 119 4.34 -14.21 -19.92
C ALA A 119 4.53 -12.78 -20.41
N THR A 120 3.47 -11.95 -20.28
CA THR A 120 3.56 -10.50 -20.55
C THR A 120 4.43 -9.83 -19.49
N GLU A 121 5.33 -8.97 -19.94
CA GLU A 121 6.18 -8.15 -19.06
C GLU A 121 5.77 -6.68 -19.10
N TYR A 122 5.87 -6.02 -17.95
CA TYR A 122 5.48 -4.63 -17.76
C TYR A 122 6.70 -3.82 -17.36
N VAL A 123 6.85 -2.65 -17.96
CA VAL A 123 7.81 -1.64 -17.51
C VAL A 123 7.05 -0.61 -16.69
N LEU A 124 7.33 -0.57 -15.40
CA LEU A 124 6.69 0.31 -14.43
C LEU A 124 7.65 1.40 -13.98
N ARG A 125 7.12 2.57 -13.63
CA ARG A 125 7.87 3.65 -12.99
C ARG A 125 7.18 4.04 -11.68
N PRO A 126 7.84 3.91 -10.51
CA PRO A 126 7.33 4.44 -9.26
C PRO A 126 7.00 5.93 -9.36
N THR A 127 5.87 6.36 -8.81
CA THR A 127 5.35 7.73 -8.98
C THR A 127 6.32 8.80 -8.47
N HIS A 128 7.11 8.48 -7.45
CA HIS A 128 8.04 9.41 -6.80
C HIS A 128 9.51 9.23 -7.20
N TYR A 129 9.82 8.28 -8.09
CA TYR A 129 11.20 7.93 -8.45
C TYR A 129 11.34 7.77 -9.97
N SER A 130 12.54 8.02 -10.50
CA SER A 130 12.78 7.99 -11.95
C SER A 130 13.13 6.61 -12.50
N GLU A 131 13.61 5.71 -11.63
CA GLU A 131 14.02 4.37 -12.02
C GLU A 131 12.83 3.54 -12.51
N LYS A 132 13.05 2.73 -13.54
CA LYS A 132 12.01 1.89 -14.14
C LYS A 132 12.32 0.44 -13.83
N HIS A 133 11.28 -0.33 -13.56
CA HIS A 133 11.39 -1.74 -13.23
C HIS A 133 10.65 -2.57 -14.27
N ARG A 134 11.29 -3.67 -14.70
CA ARG A 134 10.66 -4.68 -15.55
C ARG A 134 10.14 -5.79 -14.65
N VAL A 135 8.84 -6.03 -14.69
CA VAL A 135 8.16 -6.98 -13.80
C VAL A 135 7.15 -7.81 -14.56
N ARG A 136 6.68 -8.87 -13.89
CA ARG A 136 5.55 -9.69 -14.34
C ARG A 136 4.31 -9.43 -13.50
N ALA A 137 3.18 -9.98 -13.96
CA ALA A 137 1.88 -9.83 -13.35
C ALA A 137 1.86 -10.19 -11.85
N GLU A 138 2.64 -11.20 -11.43
CA GLU A 138 2.67 -11.70 -10.05
C GLU A 138 3.31 -10.72 -9.07
N GLN A 139 4.05 -9.73 -9.59
CA GLN A 139 4.64 -8.65 -8.79
C GLN A 139 3.77 -7.40 -8.78
N MET A 140 2.54 -7.48 -9.29
CA MET A 140 1.66 -6.32 -9.44
C MET A 140 0.35 -6.57 -8.72
N ARG A 141 -0.26 -5.49 -8.23
CA ARG A 141 -1.64 -5.50 -7.76
C ARG A 141 -2.39 -4.25 -8.21
N PRO A 142 -3.74 -4.25 -8.16
CA PRO A 142 -4.52 -3.08 -8.48
C PRO A 142 -4.13 -1.84 -7.63
N PRO A 143 -4.31 -0.62 -8.16
CA PRO A 143 -3.99 0.62 -7.45
C PRO A 143 -5.08 0.93 -6.40
N TRP A 144 -5.06 0.16 -5.31
CA TRP A 144 -6.01 0.29 -4.22
C TRP A 144 -5.84 1.62 -3.49
N VAL A 145 -6.97 2.31 -3.28
CA VAL A 145 -7.05 3.56 -2.54
C VAL A 145 -8.04 3.40 -1.40
N TRP A 146 -7.56 3.62 -0.19
CA TRP A 146 -8.37 3.68 1.04
C TRP A 146 -8.79 5.13 1.32
N ARG A 147 -10.10 5.41 1.25
CA ARG A 147 -10.66 6.73 1.57
C ARG A 147 -12.08 6.58 2.11
N ASN A 148 -12.43 7.40 3.11
CA ASN A 148 -13.78 7.42 3.70
C ASN A 148 -14.28 6.03 4.12
N ASP A 149 -13.39 5.25 4.73
CA ASP A 149 -13.66 3.89 5.20
C ASP A 149 -14.05 2.88 4.10
N GLU A 150 -13.63 3.14 2.87
CA GLU A 150 -13.94 2.31 1.69
C GLU A 150 -12.69 2.09 0.81
N TRP A 151 -12.58 0.90 0.22
CA TRP A 151 -11.60 0.60 -0.81
C TRP A 151 -12.12 0.96 -2.18
N SER A 152 -11.27 1.54 -3.00
CA SER A 152 -11.60 1.86 -4.40
C SER A 152 -10.39 1.69 -5.30
N LEU A 153 -10.64 1.50 -6.58
CA LEU A 153 -9.60 1.44 -7.60
C LEU A 153 -9.38 2.83 -8.23
N SER A 154 -8.11 3.23 -8.37
CA SER A 154 -7.73 4.53 -8.93
C SER A 154 -6.90 4.39 -10.23
N TYR A 155 -7.51 3.84 -11.28
CA TYR A 155 -6.92 3.85 -12.63
C TYR A 155 -6.84 5.27 -13.22
N ASN A 156 -5.90 5.52 -14.13
CA ASN A 156 -5.79 6.80 -14.83
C ASN A 156 -6.70 6.85 -16.07
N SER A 157 -6.98 5.70 -16.70
CA SER A 157 -7.86 5.64 -17.86
C SER A 157 -9.32 6.03 -17.51
N LYS A 158 -9.89 6.96 -18.29
CA LYS A 158 -11.25 7.50 -18.11
C LYS A 158 -12.36 6.44 -18.20
N ALA A 159 -12.08 5.26 -18.75
CA ALA A 159 -13.06 4.19 -18.93
C ALA A 159 -13.40 3.43 -17.63
N ARG A 160 -12.68 3.67 -16.54
CA ARG A 160 -12.70 2.80 -15.35
C ARG A 160 -12.72 3.56 -14.02
N GLN A 161 -13.21 4.81 -14.02
CA GLN A 161 -13.34 5.57 -12.80
C GLN A 161 -14.40 4.94 -11.87
N VAL A 162 -13.90 4.33 -10.80
CA VAL A 162 -14.58 3.99 -9.53
C VAL A 162 -15.42 2.70 -9.54
N GLU A 163 -14.74 1.54 -9.52
CA GLU A 163 -15.29 0.35 -8.86
C GLU A 163 -15.03 0.50 -7.34
N ARG A 164 -16.08 0.36 -6.54
CA ARG A 164 -16.03 0.51 -5.07
C ARG A 164 -16.17 -0.84 -4.41
N TYR A 165 -15.36 -1.07 -3.38
CA TYR A 165 -15.32 -2.29 -2.60
C TYR A 165 -15.53 -1.90 -1.14
N GLY A 166 -16.52 -2.53 -0.50
CA GLY A 166 -16.79 -2.32 0.92
C GLY A 166 -15.54 -2.62 1.78
N PRO A 167 -15.55 -2.21 3.06
CA PRO A 167 -14.45 -2.52 3.97
C PRO A 167 -14.24 -4.06 3.99
N PRO A 168 -12.99 -4.52 4.18
CA PRO A 168 -12.73 -5.95 4.28
C PRO A 168 -13.64 -6.55 5.36
N ALA A 169 -14.17 -7.75 5.11
CA ALA A 169 -14.84 -8.51 6.15
C ALA A 169 -13.90 -8.57 7.35
N ALA A 170 -14.39 -8.16 8.53
CA ALA A 170 -13.59 -8.15 9.75
C ALA A 170 -12.80 -9.46 9.87
N PRO A 171 -11.51 -9.41 10.24
CA PRO A 171 -10.68 -10.61 10.30
C PRO A 171 -11.41 -11.67 11.13
N ARG A 172 -11.58 -12.86 10.55
CA ARG A 172 -12.16 -13.99 11.28
C ARG A 172 -11.22 -14.29 12.44
N ARG A 173 -11.73 -14.10 13.66
CA ARG A 173 -11.08 -14.49 14.92
C ARG A 173 -10.73 -15.98 14.93
#